data_AF-A0A8J8A4K1-F1
#
_entry.id   AF-A0A8J8A4K1-F1
#
_cell.length_a   1.000
_cell.length_b   1.000
_cell.length_c   1.000
_cell.angle_alpha   90.00
_cell.angle_beta   90.00
_cell.angle_gamma   90.00
#
_symmetry.space_group_name_H-M   'P 1'
#
loop_
_entity.id
_entity.type
_entity.pdbx_description
1 polymer ?
#
loop_
_entity_poly.entity_id
_entity_poly.type
_entity_poly.pdbx_seq_one_letter_code
_entity_poly.pdbx_strand_id
1 'polypeptide(L)'
;MKDKEKDPLDNVRAFLKGFFGAFKQNSTEYLEFELRELENVFALTLMGAFVGIPSPPTTLVIRVLPHMTRELYVMQRRAVDMDDVLGELAGMFEIT
;
A
#
# COMPACT_ATOMS: atom_id res chain seq x y z
N MET A 1 4.65 7.21 51.59
CA MET A 1 5.98 7.80 51.27
C MET A 1 6.85 6.73 50.62
N LYS A 2 6.90 6.69 49.29
CA LYS A 2 8.03 6.17 48.51
C LYS A 2 7.73 6.48 47.05
N ASP A 3 7.92 7.74 46.71
CA ASP A 3 8.02 8.18 45.33
C ASP A 3 9.20 7.41 44.74
N LYS A 4 8.88 6.37 43.97
CA LYS A 4 9.84 5.72 43.07
C LYS A 4 10.16 6.76 42.01
N GLU A 5 11.19 7.54 42.30
CA GLU A 5 11.96 8.28 41.32
C GLU A 5 12.27 7.32 40.17
N LYS A 6 11.48 7.39 39.10
CA LYS A 6 11.74 6.62 37.88
C LYS A 6 13.08 7.11 37.39
N ASP A 7 14.07 6.23 37.47
CA ASP A 7 15.44 6.51 37.08
C ASP A 7 15.43 7.24 35.71
N PRO A 8 16.01 8.44 35.59
CA PRO A 8 16.00 9.21 34.35
C PRO A 8 16.50 8.39 33.15
N LEU A 9 17.35 7.39 33.41
CA LEU A 9 17.83 6.42 32.42
C LEU A 9 16.71 5.57 31.80
N ASP A 10 15.70 5.15 32.57
CA ASP A 10 14.60 4.33 32.08
C ASP A 10 13.66 5.13 31.17
N ASN A 11 13.43 6.41 31.50
CA ASN A 11 12.62 7.30 30.67
C ASN A 11 13.32 7.62 29.34
N VAL A 12 14.63 7.85 29.35
CA VAL A 12 15.43 8.07 28.13
C VAL A 12 15.44 6.81 27.27
N ARG A 13 15.59 5.62 27.87
CA ARG A 13 15.56 4.35 27.15
C ARG A 13 14.19 4.07 26.53
N ALA A 14 13.11 4.35 27.25
CA ALA A 14 11.75 4.22 26.74
C ALA A 14 11.48 5.19 25.59
N PHE A 15 11.93 6.44 25.71
CA PHE A 15 11.82 7.44 24.65
C PHE A 15 12.59 7.02 23.38
N LEU A 16 13.85 6.58 23.50
CA LEU A 16 14.63 6.09 22.37
C LEU A 16 13.96 4.89 21.69
N LYS A 17 13.43 3.94 22.46
CA LYS A 17 12.73 2.77 21.91
C LYS A 17 11.46 3.18 21.14
N GLY A 18 10.68 4.12 21.67
CA GLY A 18 9.51 4.68 20.99
C GLY A 18 9.88 5.44 19.71
N PHE A 19 10.94 6.25 19.76
CA PHE A 19 11.46 7.00 18.63
C PHE A 19 11.95 6.10 17.50
N PHE A 20 12.80 5.10 17.79
CA PHE A 20 13.26 4.14 16.79
C PHE A 20 12.12 3.26 16.25
N GLY A 21 11.14 2.91 17.09
CA GLY A 21 9.94 2.18 16.67
C GLY A 21 9.12 2.99 15.66
N ALA A 22 8.81 4.23 15.98
CA ALA A 22 8.08 5.14 15.10
C ALA A 22 8.84 5.42 13.80
N PHE A 23 10.16 5.64 13.87
CA PHE A 23 10.99 5.88 12.70
C PHE A 23 11.02 4.67 11.76
N LYS A 24 11.14 3.46 12.32
CA LYS A 24 11.06 2.21 11.56
C LYS A 24 9.69 2.02 10.93
N GLN A 25 8.63 2.31 11.68
CA GLN A 25 7.25 2.20 11.18
C GLN A 25 7.01 3.15 10.02
N ASN A 26 7.34 4.44 10.17
CA ASN A 26 7.19 5.44 9.12
C ASN A 26 8.00 5.09 7.86
N SER A 27 9.24 4.60 8.03
CA SER A 27 10.08 4.21 6.88
C SER A 27 9.54 2.98 6.16
N THR A 28 8.94 2.04 6.91
CA THR A 28 8.36 0.82 6.34
C THR A 28 7.08 1.13 5.60
N GLU A 29 6.22 1.98 6.18
CA GLU A 29 4.97 2.43 5.58
C GLU A 29 5.22 3.15 4.23
N TYR A 30 6.23 4.01 4.17
CA TYR A 30 6.59 4.68 2.93
C TYR A 30 7.03 3.69 1.83
N LEU A 31 7.84 2.70 2.18
CA LEU A 31 8.27 1.65 1.24
C LEU A 31 7.10 0.77 0.77
N GLU A 32 6.16 0.45 1.67
CA GLU A 32 4.95 -0.29 1.31
C GLU A 32 4.05 0.50 0.36
N PHE A 33 3.95 1.82 0.55
CA PHE A 33 3.25 2.71 -0.36
C PHE A 33 3.93 2.74 -1.73
N GLU A 34 5.24 2.93 -1.80
CA GLU A 34 6.00 2.96 -3.05
C GLU A 34 5.88 1.62 -3.81
N LEU A 35 5.96 0.50 -3.09
CA LEU A 35 5.75 -0.82 -3.67
C LEU A 35 4.37 -0.94 -4.30
N ARG A 36 3.32 -0.47 -3.62
CA ARG A 36 1.95 -0.49 -4.14
C ARG A 36 1.80 0.34 -5.41
N GLU A 37 2.41 1.52 -5.45
CA GLU A 37 2.42 2.37 -6.64
C GLU A 37 3.15 1.69 -7.82
N LEU A 38 4.27 1.02 -7.56
CA LEU A 38 4.98 0.24 -8.59
C LEU A 38 4.16 -0.97 -9.07
N GLU A 39 3.45 -1.67 -8.18
CA GLU A 39 2.53 -2.76 -8.54
C GLU A 39 1.40 -2.25 -9.45
N ASN A 40 0.83 -1.07 -9.16
CA ASN A 40 -0.18 -0.42 -10.00
C ASN A 40 0.36 -0.06 -11.39
N VAL A 41 1.54 0.57 -11.47
CA VAL A 41 2.17 0.94 -12.75
C VAL A 41 2.52 -0.31 -13.56
N PHE A 42 3.00 -1.36 -12.90
CA PHE A 42 3.29 -2.64 -13.53
C PHE A 42 2.03 -3.25 -14.12
N ALA A 43 0.90 -3.21 -13.40
CA ALA A 43 -0.38 -3.66 -13.90
C ALA A 43 -0.88 -2.86 -15.09
N LEU A 44 -0.80 -1.53 -15.02
CA LEU A 44 -1.13 -0.64 -16.15
C LEU A 44 -0.25 -0.91 -17.37
N THR A 45 1.03 -1.22 -17.17
CA THR A 45 1.96 -1.49 -18.27
C THR A 45 1.63 -2.79 -18.99
N LEU A 46 1.27 -3.84 -18.25
CA LEU A 46 0.97 -5.16 -18.82
C LEU A 46 -0.45 -5.29 -19.33
N MET A 47 -1.43 -4.73 -18.60
CA MET A 47 -2.86 -4.79 -18.95
C MET A 47 -3.34 -3.57 -19.74
N GLY A 48 -2.50 -2.55 -19.90
CA GLY A 48 -2.84 -1.29 -20.57
C GLY A 48 -3.30 -1.46 -22.03
N ALA A 49 -2.86 -2.53 -22.71
CA ALA A 49 -3.35 -2.86 -24.05
C ALA A 49 -4.87 -3.02 -24.11
N PHE A 50 -5.52 -3.48 -23.04
CA PHE A 50 -6.98 -3.61 -22.96
C PHE A 50 -7.71 -2.26 -22.84
N VAL A 51 -6.97 -1.19 -22.53
CA VAL A 51 -7.48 0.19 -22.37
C VAL A 51 -6.86 1.14 -23.41
N GLY A 52 -6.17 0.60 -24.42
CA GLY A 52 -5.56 1.38 -25.51
C GLY A 52 -4.22 2.03 -25.17
N ILE A 53 -3.59 1.68 -24.05
CA ILE A 53 -2.23 2.09 -23.68
C ILE A 53 -1.23 1.10 -24.32
N PRO A 54 -0.11 1.56 -24.90
CA PRO A 54 0.88 0.68 -25.49
C PRO A 54 1.46 -0.28 -24.44
N SER A 55 1.36 -1.59 -24.70
CA SER A 55 1.94 -2.62 -23.83
C SER A 55 3.30 -3.10 -24.36
N PRO A 56 4.16 -3.66 -23.50
CA PRO A 56 5.33 -4.42 -23.92
C PRO A 56 4.96 -5.57 -24.87
N PRO A 57 5.92 -6.11 -25.64
CA PRO A 57 5.72 -7.29 -26.47
C PRO A 57 5.14 -8.48 -25.68
N THR A 58 4.15 -9.18 -26.25
CA THR A 58 3.39 -10.26 -25.59
C THR A 58 4.28 -11.35 -24.98
N THR A 59 5.40 -11.69 -25.64
CA THR A 59 6.37 -12.67 -25.12
C THR A 59 6.95 -12.26 -23.76
N LEU A 60 7.20 -10.97 -23.54
CA LEU A 60 7.65 -10.46 -22.25
C LEU A 60 6.50 -10.48 -21.25
N VAL A 61 5.31 -10.03 -21.66
CA VAL A 61 4.11 -10.05 -20.80
C VAL A 61 3.89 -11.44 -20.21
N ILE A 62 3.85 -12.49 -21.04
CA ILE A 62 3.62 -13.87 -20.59
C ILE A 62 4.67 -14.35 -19.58
N ARG A 63 5.94 -13.96 -19.76
CA ARG A 63 7.03 -14.36 -18.86
C ARG A 63 6.94 -13.70 -17.50
N VAL A 64 6.51 -12.44 -17.44
CA VAL A 64 6.45 -11.68 -16.19
C VAL A 64 5.05 -11.78 -15.53
N LEU A 65 4.03 -12.23 -16.27
CA LEU A 65 2.66 -12.40 -15.79
C LEU A 65 2.53 -13.17 -14.46
N PRO A 66 3.32 -14.23 -14.18
CA PRO A 66 3.25 -14.93 -12.88
C PRO A 66 3.52 -14.01 -11.67
N HIS A 67 4.31 -12.95 -11.85
CA HIS A 67 4.60 -11.98 -10.80
C HIS A 67 3.43 -11.02 -10.54
N MET A 68 2.46 -10.92 -11.46
CA MET A 68 1.24 -10.12 -11.29
C MET A 68 0.11 -10.84 -10.56
N THR A 69 0.27 -12.11 -10.18
CA THR A 69 -0.85 -12.94 -9.68
C THR A 69 -1.65 -12.26 -8.56
N ARG A 70 -0.94 -11.63 -7.61
CA ARG A 70 -1.57 -10.88 -6.51
C ARG A 70 -2.38 -9.69 -7.02
N GLU A 71 -1.81 -8.91 -7.94
CA GLU A 71 -2.44 -7.69 -8.46
C GLU A 71 -3.66 -8.01 -9.33
N LEU A 72 -3.64 -9.13 -10.06
CA LEU A 72 -4.82 -9.62 -10.78
C LEU A 72 -6.00 -9.87 -9.85
N TYR A 73 -5.75 -10.40 -8.64
CA TYR A 73 -6.80 -10.60 -7.64
C TYR A 73 -7.34 -9.27 -7.09
N VAL A 74 -6.46 -8.29 -6.87
CA VAL A 74 -6.84 -6.94 -6.44
C VAL A 74 -7.71 -6.26 -7.50
N MET A 75 -7.26 -6.27 -8.75
CA MET A 75 -8.01 -5.74 -9.89
C MET A 75 -9.37 -6.43 -10.06
N GLN A 76 -9.41 -7.75 -9.96
CA GLN A 76 -10.67 -8.51 -10.05
C GLN A 76 -11.63 -8.11 -8.93
N ARG A 77 -11.14 -7.99 -7.69
CA ARG A 77 -11.99 -7.58 -6.56
C ARG A 77 -12.54 -6.18 -6.76
N ARG A 78 -11.70 -5.24 -7.19
CA ARG A 78 -12.14 -3.88 -7.56
C ARG A 78 -13.18 -3.89 -8.67
N ALA A 79 -13.03 -4.77 -9.67
CA ALA A 79 -14.01 -4.91 -10.74
C ALA A 79 -15.36 -5.47 -10.25
N VAL A 80 -15.36 -6.39 -9.28
CA VAL A 80 -16.59 -6.90 -8.64
C VAL A 80 -17.26 -5.80 -7.81
N ASP A 81 -16.48 -5.00 -7.10
CA ASP A 81 -16.99 -3.94 -6.24
C ASP A 81 -17.38 -2.67 -7.04
N MET A 82 -17.32 -2.70 -8.38
CA MET A 82 -17.63 -1.53 -9.24
C MET A 82 -19.07 -1.03 -9.09
N ASP A 83 -20.00 -1.90 -8.73
CA ASP A 83 -21.41 -1.54 -8.55
C ASP A 83 -21.63 -0.61 -7.32
N ASP A 84 -20.66 -0.51 -6.42
CA ASP A 84 -20.69 0.34 -5.21
C ASP A 84 -19.74 1.56 -5.30
N VAL A 85 -19.15 1.83 -6.47
CA VAL A 85 -18.19 2.94 -6.63
C VAL A 85 -18.86 4.29 -6.36
N LEU A 86 -20.12 4.47 -6.74
CA LEU A 86 -20.86 5.69 -6.42
C LEU A 86 -21.16 5.81 -4.92
N GLY A 87 -21.34 4.70 -4.20
CA GLY A 87 -21.52 4.68 -2.75
C GLY A 87 -20.23 5.04 -2.01
N GLU A 88 -19.09 4.50 -2.45
CA GLU A 88 -17.76 4.84 -1.92
C GLU A 88 -17.45 6.34 -2.17
N LEU A 89 -17.75 6.86 -3.37
CA LEU A 89 -17.61 8.29 -3.67
C LEU A 89 -18.53 9.15 -2.80
N ALA A 90 -19.82 8.80 -2.67
CA ALA A 90 -20.76 9.55 -1.83
C ALA A 90 -20.33 9.58 -0.36
N GLY A 91 -19.79 8.47 0.17
CA GLY A 91 -19.20 8.39 1.50
C GLY A 91 -17.97 9.29 1.68
N MET A 92 -17.10 9.39 0.66
CA MET A 92 -15.97 10.33 0.70
C MET A 92 -16.39 11.80 0.68
N PHE A 93 -17.53 12.11 0.03
CA PHE A 93 -18.07 13.47 0.00
C PHE A 93 -19.00 13.79 1.19
N GLU A 94 -19.14 12.88 2.17
CA GLU A 94 -20.09 12.98 3.30
C GLU A 94 -21.54 13.26 2.86
N ILE A 95 -21.90 12.87 1.64
CA ILE A 95 -23.26 13.04 1.12
C ILE A 95 -24.06 11.81 1.58
N THR A 96 -24.74 11.94 2.73
CA THR A 96 -25.75 10.98 3.22
C THR A 96 -27.14 11.53 3.02
#